data_AF-C9SHV1-F1
#
_entry.id   AF-C9SHV1-F1
#
_cell.length_a   1.000
_cell.length_b   1.000
_cell.length_c   1.000
_cell.angle_alpha   90.00
_cell.angle_beta   90.00
_cell.angle_gamma   90.00
#
_symmetry.space_group_name_H-M   'P 1'
#
loop_
_entity.id
_entity.type
_entity.pdbx_description
1 polymer ?
#
loop_
_entity_poly.entity_id
_entity_poly.type
_entity_poly.pdbx_seq_one_letter_code
_entity_poly.pdbx_strand_id
1 'polypeptide(L)'
;MRHDLEQSLSRLPTYEDEDEDEDDKRALGKGKTTVYEVADDLDEEDPELDEFTILEPPERLKRLVAYMRDEFNYCFWCKFRYPDETMDGCPGLTEEDHD
;
A
#
# COMPACT_ATOMS: atom_id res chain seq x y z
N MET A 1 11.68 -3.60 -17.95
CA MET A 1 10.35 -3.98 -17.39
C MET A 1 9.20 -3.23 -18.06
N ARG A 2 9.33 -1.93 -18.38
CA ARG A 2 8.32 -1.13 -19.12
C ARG A 2 7.83 -1.76 -20.43
N HIS A 3 8.76 -2.14 -21.31
CA HIS A 3 8.45 -2.71 -22.63
C HIS A 3 7.80 -4.11 -22.58
N ASP A 4 7.94 -4.83 -21.46
CA ASP A 4 7.30 -6.14 -21.27
C ASP A 4 5.84 -5.97 -20.82
N LEU A 5 5.59 -4.98 -19.95
CA LEU A 5 4.25 -4.59 -19.51
C LEU A 5 3.41 -4.06 -20.69
N GLU A 6 3.94 -3.14 -21.49
CA GLU A 6 3.24 -2.60 -22.68
C GLU A 6 2.86 -3.70 -23.69
N GLN A 7 3.75 -4.67 -23.90
CA GLN A 7 3.46 -5.82 -24.77
C GLN A 7 2.44 -6.80 -24.14
N SER A 8 2.40 -6.93 -22.82
CA SER A 8 1.41 -7.78 -22.15
C SER A 8 -0.01 -7.18 -22.22
N LEU A 9 -0.14 -5.86 -22.10
CA LEU A 9 -1.42 -5.14 -22.16
C LEU A 9 -2.07 -5.25 -23.55
N SER A 10 -1.27 -5.27 -24.61
CA SER A 10 -1.75 -5.48 -26.00
C SER A 10 -2.12 -6.93 -26.32
N ARG A 11 -1.82 -7.89 -25.43
CA ARG A 11 -2.07 -9.33 -25.60
C ARG A 11 -3.13 -9.90 -24.65
N LEU A 12 -3.79 -9.06 -23.87
CA LEU A 12 -4.88 -9.50 -23.01
C LEU A 12 -5.98 -10.15 -23.86
N PRO A 13 -6.43 -11.38 -23.53
CA PRO A 13 -7.54 -12.01 -24.22
C PRO A 13 -8.77 -11.10 -24.13
N THR A 14 -9.25 -10.60 -25.27
CA THR A 14 -10.52 -9.89 -25.33
C THR A 14 -11.62 -10.94 -25.30
N TYR A 15 -12.37 -11.01 -24.21
CA TYR A 15 -13.61 -11.80 -24.18
C TYR A 15 -14.64 -11.05 -25.05
N GLU A 16 -15.00 -11.61 -26.19
CA GLU A 16 -16.05 -11.09 -27.07
C GLU A 16 -17.26 -12.00 -26.93
N ASP A 17 -18.36 -11.43 -26.42
CA ASP A 17 -19.64 -12.12 -26.28
C ASP A 17 -20.68 -11.36 -27.12
N GLU A 18 -21.34 -12.09 -28.02
CA GLU A 18 -22.28 -11.54 -29.01
C GLU A 18 -23.62 -11.13 -28.36
N ASP A 19 -23.92 -11.64 -27.16
CA ASP A 19 -25.15 -11.36 -26.42
C ASP A 19 -25.02 -10.14 -25.49
N GLU A 20 -23.85 -9.48 -25.42
CA GLU A 20 -23.63 -8.30 -24.57
C GLU A 20 -24.44 -7.07 -25.04
N ASP A 21 -25.27 -6.55 -24.14
CA ASP A 21 -26.00 -5.31 -24.36
C ASP A 21 -25.17 -4.05 -24.04
N GLU A 22 -25.75 -2.87 -24.22
CA GLU A 22 -25.06 -1.61 -23.98
C GLU A 22 -24.73 -1.37 -22.49
N ASP A 23 -25.51 -1.93 -21.58
CA ASP A 23 -25.27 -1.84 -20.13
C ASP A 23 -24.17 -2.81 -19.71
N ASP A 24 -24.15 -4.03 -20.27
CA ASP A 24 -23.07 -5.01 -20.09
C ASP A 24 -21.72 -4.43 -20.54
N LYS A 25 -21.65 -3.82 -21.72
CA LYS A 25 -20.44 -3.17 -22.23
C LYS A 25 -19.97 -2.01 -21.36
N ARG A 26 -20.91 -1.29 -20.73
CA ARG A 26 -20.61 -0.20 -19.81
C ARG A 26 -20.08 -0.75 -18.49
N ALA A 27 -20.70 -1.78 -17.93
CA ALA A 27 -20.28 -2.42 -16.69
C ALA A 27 -18.91 -3.11 -16.82
N LEU A 28 -18.65 -3.75 -17.97
CA LEU A 28 -17.38 -4.39 -18.31
C LEU A 28 -16.29 -3.40 -18.77
N GLY A 29 -16.59 -2.11 -18.84
CA GLY A 29 -15.63 -1.08 -19.23
C GLY A 29 -15.21 -1.14 -20.71
N LYS A 30 -15.92 -1.90 -21.56
CA LYS A 30 -15.60 -2.08 -23.00
C LYS A 30 -15.95 -0.86 -23.86
N GLY A 31 -16.74 0.08 -23.35
CA GLY A 31 -17.14 1.31 -24.07
C GLY A 31 -16.08 2.41 -24.14
N LYS A 32 -14.96 2.26 -23.44
CA LYS A 32 -13.78 3.15 -23.52
C LYS A 32 -12.55 2.28 -23.53
N THR A 33 -11.57 2.58 -24.38
CA THR A 33 -10.21 2.04 -24.19
C THR A 33 -9.80 2.35 -22.76
N THR A 34 -9.66 1.31 -21.94
CA THR A 34 -9.10 1.44 -20.59
C THR A 34 -7.67 1.92 -20.78
N VAL A 35 -7.47 3.23 -20.69
CA VAL A 35 -6.15 3.82 -20.65
C VAL A 35 -5.62 3.47 -19.27
N TYR A 36 -4.79 2.43 -19.21
CA TYR A 36 -3.92 2.21 -18.07
C TYR A 36 -2.94 3.40 -18.08
N GLU A 37 -3.21 4.40 -17.25
CA GLU A 37 -2.19 5.39 -16.92
C GLU A 37 -1.06 4.61 -16.24
N VAL A 38 0.02 4.40 -16.98
CA VAL A 38 1.29 4.04 -16.39
C VAL A 38 1.64 5.23 -15.52
N ALA A 39 1.50 5.10 -14.20
CA ALA A 39 1.90 6.15 -13.28
C ALA A 39 3.39 6.43 -13.52
N ASP A 40 3.69 7.57 -14.15
CA ASP A 40 5.05 8.03 -14.45
C ASP A 40 5.84 8.27 -13.15
N ASP A 41 5.13 8.46 -12.03
CA ASP A 41 5.65 8.71 -10.69
C ASP A 41 6.22 7.46 -9.97
N LEU A 42 6.26 6.29 -10.62
CA LEU A 42 6.91 5.08 -10.05
C LEU A 42 8.44 5.13 -10.10
N ASP A 43 9.03 6.14 -10.73
CA ASP A 43 10.48 6.36 -10.83
C ASP A 43 11.01 7.35 -9.78
N GLU A 44 10.20 7.78 -8.80
CA GLU A 44 10.72 8.58 -7.69
C GLU A 44 11.54 7.68 -6.77
N GLU A 45 12.86 7.67 -6.99
CA GLU A 45 13.82 6.95 -6.15
C GLU A 45 13.74 7.54 -4.73
N ASP A 46 13.10 6.80 -3.82
CA ASP A 46 13.06 7.09 -2.39
C ASP A 46 14.16 6.27 -1.69
N PRO A 47 15.38 6.84 -1.54
CA PRO A 47 16.49 6.12 -0.92
C PRO A 47 16.21 5.78 0.55
N GLU A 48 15.37 6.55 1.25
CA GLU A 48 15.00 6.27 2.63
C GLU A 48 14.12 5.01 2.71
N LEU A 49 13.16 4.88 1.79
CA LEU A 49 12.30 3.70 1.69
C LEU A 49 13.09 2.45 1.29
N ASP A 50 14.07 2.59 0.41
CA ASP A 50 14.98 1.51 0.03
C ASP A 50 15.82 1.05 1.23
N GLU A 51 16.43 1.98 1.96
CA GLU A 51 17.17 1.70 3.19
C GLU A 51 16.28 1.00 4.24
N PHE A 52 15.02 1.42 4.38
CA PHE A 52 14.06 0.78 5.27
C PHE A 52 13.69 -0.64 4.82
N THR A 53 13.53 -0.84 3.51
CA THR A 53 13.10 -2.13 2.94
C THR A 53 14.18 -3.21 3.09
N ILE A 54 15.47 -2.82 3.11
CA ILE A 54 16.60 -3.72 3.31
C ILE A 54 16.70 -4.24 4.76
N LEU A 55 16.05 -3.57 5.72
CA LEU A 55 16.08 -4.00 7.12
C LEU A 55 15.36 -5.33 7.34
N GLU A 56 15.85 -6.10 8.30
CA GLU A 56 15.18 -7.32 8.75
C GLU A 56 13.76 -7.02 9.29
N PRO A 57 12.77 -7.90 9.08
CA PRO A 57 11.41 -7.71 9.54
C PRO A 57 11.25 -7.21 11.00
N PRO A 58 11.96 -7.77 12.01
CA PRO A 58 11.85 -7.27 13.38
C PRO A 58 12.32 -5.81 13.54
N GLU A 59 13.34 -5.39 12.81
CA GLU A 59 13.86 -4.01 12.87
C GLU A 59 12.89 -3.04 12.19
N ARG A 60 12.29 -3.45 11.06
CA ARG A 60 11.23 -2.68 10.37
C ARG A 60 10.05 -2.43 11.30
N LEU A 61 9.60 -3.48 12.00
CA LEU A 61 8.50 -3.37 12.95
C LEU A 61 8.85 -2.39 14.09
N LYS A 62 10.04 -2.51 14.67
CA LYS A 62 10.49 -1.64 15.76
C LYS A 62 10.49 -0.17 15.34
N ARG A 63 11.04 0.16 14.17
CA ARG A 63 11.06 1.52 13.63
C ARG A 63 9.65 2.04 13.37
N LEU A 64 8.79 1.23 12.77
CA LEU A 64 7.40 1.61 12.50
C LEU A 64 6.63 1.89 13.79
N VAL A 65 6.72 1.01 14.79
CA VAL A 65 6.02 1.20 16.07
C VAL A 65 6.52 2.45 16.79
N ALA A 66 7.83 2.72 16.76
CA ALA A 66 8.37 3.95 17.33
C ALA A 66 7.83 5.20 16.61
N TYR A 67 7.83 5.21 15.28
CA TYR A 67 7.29 6.30 14.47
C TYR A 67 5.80 6.55 14.75
N MET A 68 5.00 5.49 14.90
CA MET A 68 3.58 5.62 15.22
C MET A 68 3.33 6.28 16.58
N ARG A 69 4.21 6.05 17.55
CA ARG A 69 4.12 6.67 18.87
C ARG A 69 4.49 8.15 18.82
N ASP A 70 5.58 8.48 18.14
CA ASP A 70 6.11 9.84 18.06
C ASP A 70 5.19 10.77 17.25
N GLU A 71 4.78 10.34 16.06
CA GLU A 71 4.01 11.19 15.14
C GLU A 71 2.51 11.22 15.46
N PHE A 72 1.96 10.10 15.95
CA PHE A 72 0.51 9.94 16.10
C PHE A 72 0.03 9.73 17.53
N ASN A 73 0.92 9.65 18.52
CA ASN A 73 0.62 9.22 19.89
C ASN A 73 -0.09 7.86 19.90
N TYR A 74 0.25 6.96 18.97
CA TYR A 74 -0.44 5.69 18.78
C TYR A 74 0.42 4.52 19.23
N CYS A 75 -0.08 3.71 20.17
CA CYS A 75 0.55 2.44 20.50
C CYS A 75 -0.07 1.31 19.68
N PHE A 76 0.76 0.66 18.85
CA PHE A 76 0.36 -0.52 18.09
C PHE A 76 -0.14 -1.68 18.97
N TRP A 77 0.53 -1.92 20.10
CA TRP A 77 0.21 -3.02 21.00
C TRP A 77 -1.07 -2.78 21.81
N CYS A 78 -1.25 -1.57 22.36
CA CYS A 78 -2.51 -1.18 23.01
C CYS A 78 -3.67 -1.03 22.01
N LYS A 79 -3.36 -0.86 20.72
CA LYS A 79 -4.32 -0.51 19.65
C LYS A 79 -5.12 0.74 19.98
N PHE A 80 -4.44 1.72 20.57
CA PHE A 80 -5.06 2.93 21.10
C PHE A 80 -4.21 4.17 20.76
N ARG A 81 -4.92 5.25 20.40
CA ARG A 81 -4.34 6.58 20.20
C ARG A 81 -4.52 7.41 21.46
N TYR A 82 -3.41 7.82 22.05
CA TYR A 82 -3.36 8.63 23.25
C TYR A 82 -3.60 10.11 22.93
N PRO A 83 -4.15 10.87 23.89
CA PRO A 83 -4.43 12.29 23.70
C PRO A 83 -3.16 13.15 23.60
N ASP A 84 -2.05 12.70 24.18
CA ASP A 84 -0.79 13.43 24.25
C ASP A 84 0.43 12.49 24.10
N GLU A 85 1.59 13.12 23.95
CA GLU A 85 2.91 12.48 23.74
C GLU A 85 3.39 11.66 24.94
N THR A 86 2.86 11.91 26.14
CA THR A 86 3.26 11.16 27.33
C THR A 86 2.72 9.74 27.29
N MET A 87 1.64 9.54 26.53
CA MET A 87 0.96 8.25 26.37
C MET A 87 0.66 7.60 27.73
N ASP A 88 0.14 8.40 28.67
CA ASP A 88 -0.06 8.00 30.06
C ASP A 88 -0.94 6.73 30.16
N GLY A 89 -0.44 5.72 30.89
CA GLY A 89 -1.05 4.39 30.98
C GLY A 89 -0.60 3.36 29.94
N CYS A 90 0.29 3.71 29.01
CA CYS A 90 0.91 2.73 28.12
C CYS A 90 1.99 1.89 28.85
N PRO A 91 1.93 0.55 28.83
CA PRO A 91 2.88 -0.32 29.54
C PRO A 91 4.34 -0.20 29.09
N GLY A 92 4.57 0.11 27.81
CA GLY A 92 5.90 0.26 27.26
C GLY A 92 5.91 0.36 25.73
N LEU A 93 7.01 -0.08 25.12
CA LEU A 93 7.27 0.06 23.67
C LEU A 93 7.34 -1.28 22.95
N THR A 94 7.69 -2.36 23.66
CA THR A 94 7.80 -3.71 23.08
C THR A 94 6.50 -4.49 23.27
N GLU A 95 6.34 -5.58 22.53
CA GLU A 95 5.24 -6.52 22.71
C GLU A 95 5.21 -7.09 24.14
N GLU A 96 6.38 -7.43 24.69
CA GLU A 96 6.55 -8.02 26.02
C GLU A 96 6.04 -7.11 27.15
N ASP A 97 6.04 -5.79 26.95
CA ASP A 97 5.49 -4.86 27.93
C ASP A 97 3.95 -4.95 28.02
N HIS A 98 3.30 -5.53 27.01
CA HIS A 98 1.84 -5.56 26.84
C HIS A 98 1.22 -6.96 27.00
N ASP A 99 1.99 -7.93 27.49
CA ASP A 99 1.58 -9.33 27.73
C ASP A 99 0.71 -9.48 29.00
#